data_AF-U2FL32-F1
#
_entry.id   AF-U2FL32-F1
#
_cell.length_a   1.000
_cell.length_b   1.000
_cell.length_c   1.000
_cell.angle_alpha   90.00
_cell.angle_beta   90.00
_cell.angle_gamma   90.00
#
_symmetry.space_group_name_H-M   'P 1'
#
loop_
_entity.id
_entity.type
_entity.pdbx_description
1 polymer ?
#
loop_
_entity_poly.entity_id
_entity_poly.type
_entity_poly.pdbx_seq_one_letter_code
_entity_poly.pdbx_strand_id
1 'polypeptide(L)' 'MVLEFDSFAEARRFYESPEYQTAKALRAGAATGTFVILEGAS' A
#
# COMPACT_ATOMS: atom_id res chain seq x y z
N MET A 1 -9.91 1.56 -3.78
CA MET A 1 -9.80 1.56 -2.31
C MET A 1 -8.89 2.69 -1.89
N VAL A 2 -9.20 3.36 -0.79
CA VAL A 2 -8.33 4.38 -0.16
C VAL A 2 -8.03 3.88 1.26
N LEU A 3 -6.76 3.95 1.65
CA LEU A 3 -6.29 3.65 2.99
C LEU A 3 -5.62 4.91 3.53
N GLU A 4 -6.08 5.39 4.68
CA GLU A 4 -5.52 6.57 5.34
C GLU A 4 -4.59 6.13 6.47
N PHE A 5 -3.47 6.85 6.59
CA PHE A 5 -2.43 6.61 7.60
C PHE A 5 -2.05 7.95 8.23
N ASP A 6 -1.57 7.91 9.47
CA ASP A 6 -1.17 9.11 10.21
C ASP A 6 -0.02 9.88 9.55
N SER A 7 0.79 9.23 8.70
CA SER A 7 1.84 9.88 7.93
C SER A 7 2.20 9.13 6.65
N PHE A 8 2.86 9.82 5.71
CA PHE A 8 3.44 9.20 4.52
C PHE A 8 4.45 8.10 4.86
N ALA A 9 5.26 8.31 5.92
CA ALA A 9 6.25 7.34 6.36
C ALA A 9 5.60 6.03 6.83
N GLU A 10 4.48 6.13 7.56
CA GLU A 10 3.70 4.98 8.00
C GLU A 10 3.05 4.22 6.83
N ALA A 11 2.48 4.94 5.86
CA ALA A 11 1.94 4.31 4.66
C ALA A 11 3.02 3.54 3.87
N ARG A 12 4.23 4.12 3.76
CA ARG A 12 5.36 3.45 3.11
C ARG A 12 5.82 2.23 3.91
N ARG A 13 5.95 2.35 5.23
CA ARG A 13 6.32 1.23 6.12
C ARG A 13 5.32 0.08 6.01
N PHE A 14 4.02 0.37 5.98
CA PHE A 14 2.98 -0.62 5.75
C PHE A 14 3.15 -1.30 4.39
N TYR A 15 3.30 -0.52 3.32
CA TYR A 15 3.43 -1.08 1.98
C TYR A 15 4.68 -1.95 1.82
N GLU A 16 5.79 -1.57 2.45
CA GLU A 16 7.07 -2.29 2.39
C GLU A 16 7.17 -3.44 3.39
N SER A 17 6.19 -3.61 4.29
CA SER A 17 6.20 -4.67 5.30
C SER A 17 6.25 -6.08 4.68
N PRO A 18 7.00 -7.03 5.28
CA PRO A 18 7.03 -8.41 4.81
C PRO A 18 5.63 -9.01 4.68
N GLU A 19 4.76 -8.73 5.65
CA GLU A 19 3.40 -9.25 5.71
C GLU A 19 2.56 -8.76 4.53
N TYR A 20 2.61 -7.47 4.21
CA TYR A 20 1.87 -6.92 3.07
C TYR A 20 2.47 -7.35 1.74
N GLN A 21 3.79 -7.49 1.62
CA GLN A 21 4.42 -8.00 0.40
C GLN A 21 4.02 -9.46 0.11
N THR A 22 3.95 -10.31 1.14
CA THR A 22 3.40 -11.67 1.00
C THR A 22 1.94 -11.64 0.52
N ALA A 23 1.09 -10.81 1.12
CA ALA A 23 -0.31 -10.69 0.70
C ALA A 23 -0.44 -10.14 -0.75
N LYS A 24 0.40 -9.16 -1.12
CA LYS A 24 0.46 -8.62 -2.48
C LYS A 24 0.85 -9.67 -3.50
N ALA A 25 1.80 -10.55 -3.18
CA ALA A 25 2.20 -11.65 -4.04
C ALA A 25 1.06 -12.66 -4.28
N LEU A 26 0.30 -13.00 -3.23
CA LEU A 26 -0.89 -13.87 -3.36
C LEU A 26 -1.97 -13.26 -4.26
N ARG A 27 -2.08 -11.93 -4.28
CA ARG A 27 -3.01 -11.21 -5.15
C ARG A 27 -2.52 -11.10 -6.61
N ALA A 28 -1.23 -11.31 -6.87
CA ALA A 28 -0.67 -11.18 -8.21
C ALA A 28 -1.35 -12.18 -9.17
N GLY A 29 -1.79 -11.70 -10.33
CA GLY A 29 -2.50 -12.51 -11.34
C GLY A 29 -4.00 -12.69 -11.09
N ALA A 30 -4.49 -12.49 -9.86
CA ALA A 30 -5.92 -12.48 -9.56
C ALA A 30 -6.61 -11.16 -9.95
N ALA A 31 -5.85 -10.05 -9.99
CA ALA A 31 -6.34 -8.74 -10.38
C ALA A 31 -5.22 -7.85 -10.95
N THR A 32 -5.61 -6.90 -11.80
CA THR A 32 -4.76 -5.78 -12.22
C THR A 32 -5.11 -4.53 -11.40
N GLY A 33 -4.10 -3.73 -11.05
CA GLY A 33 -4.34 -2.50 -10.31
C GLY A 33 -3.07 -1.71 -10.04
N THR A 34 -3.19 -0.39 -10.07
CA THR A 34 -2.12 0.54 -9.73
C THR A 34 -2.30 1.01 -8.29
N PHE A 35 -1.25 0.90 -7.50
CA PHE A 35 -1.23 1.36 -6.12
C PHE A 35 -0.24 2.52 -6.04
N VAL A 36 -0.67 3.63 -5.45
CA VAL A 36 0.15 4.83 -5.23
C VAL A 36 0.06 5.21 -3.76
N ILE A 37 1.14 5.77 -3.24
CA ILE A 37 1.16 6.43 -1.92
C ILE A 37 1.22 7.92 -2.22
N LEU A 38 0.28 8.68 -1.66
CA LEU A 38 0.15 10.11 -1.86
C LEU A 38 0.33 10.82 -0.52
N GLU A 39 0.95 11.99 -0.54
CA GLU A 39 0.97 12.89 0.61
C GLU A 39 -0.34 13.71 0.61
N GLY A 40 -0.91 13.92 1.80
CA GLY A 40 -2.15 14.67 1.95
C GLY A 40 -2.00 16.12 1.50
N ALA A 41 -3.04 16.68 0.89
CA ALA A 41 -3.09 18.11 0.64
C ALA A 41 -3.35 18.86 1.95
N SER A 42 -2.68 20.00 2.13
CA SER A 42 -2.88 20.93 3.26
C SER A 42 -4.19 21.67 3.17
#